data_AF-A0A421BU69-F1
#
_entry.id   AF-A0A421BU69-F1
#
_cell.length_a   1.000
_cell.length_b   1.000
_cell.length_c   1.000
_cell.angle_alpha   90.00
_cell.angle_beta   90.00
_cell.angle_gamma   90.00
#
_symmetry.space_group_name_H-M   'P 1'
#
loop_
_entity.id
_entity.type
_entity.pdbx_description
1 polymer ?
#
loop_
_entity_poly.entity_id
_entity_poly.type
_entity_poly.pdbx_seq_one_letter_code
_entity_poly.pdbx_strand_id
1 'polypeptide(L)'
;MSAQLSGPALTLVFLEDAMVLTKRTFADWRAVQEHFPRYKASLEPDVPAHLVEYLSFDYPDMPEATGHDWSEVVAAFVASGAEEMPLARDGAWVCRC
;
A
#
# COMPACT_ATOMS: atom_id res chain seq x y z
N MET A 1 6.11 -17.60 15.10
CA MET A 1 6.19 -16.34 15.87
C MET A 1 6.07 -15.21 14.86
N SER A 2 4.88 -14.66 14.67
CA SER A 2 4.70 -13.54 13.75
C SER A 2 5.32 -12.31 14.40
N ALA A 3 6.35 -11.72 13.78
CA ALA A 3 6.86 -10.44 14.22
C ALA A 3 5.69 -9.44 14.20
N GLN A 4 5.39 -8.82 15.34
CA GLN A 4 4.44 -7.71 15.38
C GLN A 4 5.09 -6.56 14.61
N LEU A 5 4.70 -6.40 13.33
CA LEU A 5 5.12 -5.28 12.50
C LEU A 5 4.57 -3.99 13.11
N SER A 6 5.38 -3.37 13.96
CA SER A 6 5.14 -2.05 14.54
C SER A 6 5.82 -1.01 13.64
N GLY A 7 5.16 0.08 13.33
CA GLY A 7 5.69 1.09 12.43
C GLY A 7 4.79 2.32 12.31
N PRO A 8 5.17 3.32 11.49
CA PRO A 8 4.32 4.48 11.24
C PRO A 8 3.00 4.03 10.61
N ALA A 9 1.93 4.80 10.85
CA ALA A 9 0.66 4.57 10.18
C ALA A 9 0.83 4.72 8.67
N LEU A 10 0.23 3.80 7.92
CA LEU A 10 0.35 3.73 6.46
C LEU A 10 -1.01 3.90 5.81
N THR A 11 -1.08 4.71 4.77
CA THR A 11 -2.28 4.83 3.92
C THR A 11 -2.07 4.02 2.66
N LEU A 12 -3.00 3.14 2.34
CA LEU A 12 -3.10 2.50 1.04
C LEU A 12 -4.02 3.31 0.15
N VAL A 13 -3.51 3.82 -0.96
CA VAL A 13 -4.24 4.63 -1.93
C VAL A 13 -4.52 3.80 -3.17
N PHE A 14 -5.78 3.74 -3.57
CA PHE A 14 -6.23 3.10 -4.80
C PHE A 14 -6.36 4.17 -5.88
N LEU A 15 -5.61 3.98 -6.96
CA LEU A 15 -5.71 4.74 -8.19
C LEU A 15 -6.49 3.91 -9.22
N GLU A 16 -6.86 4.53 -10.33
CA GLU A 16 -7.52 3.82 -11.45
C GLU A 16 -6.68 2.66 -12.01
N ASP A 17 -5.36 2.78 -11.95
CA ASP A 17 -4.39 1.88 -12.60
C ASP A 17 -3.27 1.39 -11.66
N ALA A 18 -3.37 1.68 -10.36
CA ALA A 18 -2.34 1.28 -9.40
C ALA A 18 -2.83 1.30 -7.96
N MET A 19 -2.01 0.76 -7.06
CA MET A 19 -2.06 1.04 -5.64
C MET A 19 -0.76 1.72 -5.20
N VAL A 20 -0.84 2.65 -4.26
CA VAL A 20 0.31 3.32 -3.65
C VAL A 20 0.24 3.16 -2.16
N LEU A 21 1.35 2.73 -1.56
CA LEU A 21 1.53 2.75 -0.12
C LEU A 21 2.26 4.03 0.29
N THR A 22 1.75 4.77 1.25
CA THR A 22 2.36 6.04 1.69
C THR A 22 2.42 6.18 3.21
N LYS A 23 3.49 6.83 3.68
CA LYS A 23 3.67 7.29 5.08
C LYS A 23 3.16 8.72 5.29
N ARG A 24 2.76 9.41 4.22
CA ARG A 24 2.25 10.78 4.32
C ARG A 24 0.94 10.77 5.08
N THR A 25 0.79 11.76 5.94
CA THR A 25 -0.48 12.06 6.59
C THR A 25 -1.23 13.09 5.75
N PHE A 26 -2.53 12.85 5.57
CA PHE A 26 -3.43 13.74 4.87
C PHE A 26 -4.50 14.24 5.85
N ALA A 27 -4.95 15.47 5.68
CA ALA A 27 -5.97 16.05 6.54
C ALA A 27 -7.33 15.37 6.36
N ASP A 28 -7.67 15.03 5.11
CA ASP A 28 -8.89 14.34 4.71
C ASP A 28 -8.71 13.67 3.34
N TRP A 29 -9.75 12.96 2.87
CA TRP A 29 -9.75 12.29 1.58
C TRP A 29 -9.57 13.24 0.39
N ARG A 30 -9.93 14.52 0.51
CA ARG A 30 -9.78 15.50 -0.57
C ARG A 30 -8.31 15.87 -0.74
N ALA A 31 -7.56 16.02 0.36
CA ALA A 31 -6.11 16.20 0.30
C ALA A 31 -5.40 15.00 -0.35
N VAL A 32 -5.90 13.77 -0.15
CA VAL A 32 -5.39 12.58 -0.86
C VAL A 32 -5.67 12.69 -2.36
N GLN A 33 -6.89 13.06 -2.75
CA GLN A 33 -7.28 13.22 -4.16
C GLN A 33 -6.49 14.32 -4.87
N GLU A 34 -6.18 15.42 -4.18
CA GLU A 34 -5.36 16.50 -4.73
C GLU A 34 -3.91 16.06 -4.98
N HIS A 35 -3.36 15.22 -4.09
CA HIS A 35 -1.99 14.72 -4.21
C HIS A 35 -1.85 13.58 -5.21
N PHE A 36 -2.85 12.69 -5.32
CA PHE A 36 -2.82 11.55 -6.22
C PHE A 36 -3.81 11.72 -7.38
N PRO A 37 -3.32 12.07 -8.59
CA PRO A 37 -4.14 12.02 -9.79
C PRO A 37 -4.76 10.63 -9.96
N ARG A 38 -6.02 10.56 -10.41
CA ARG A 38 -6.76 9.31 -10.61
C ARG A 38 -7.09 8.56 -9.31
N TYR A 39 -7.08 9.25 -8.17
CA TYR A 39 -7.58 8.74 -6.90
C TYR A 39 -9.00 8.20 -7.02
N LYS A 40 -9.21 6.97 -6.53
CA LYS A 40 -10.52 6.34 -6.38
C LYS A 40 -10.94 6.24 -4.91
N ALA A 41 -10.02 5.78 -4.07
CA ALA A 41 -10.27 5.54 -2.66
C ALA A 41 -8.94 5.44 -1.91
N SER A 42 -9.01 5.47 -0.58
CA SER A 42 -7.90 5.14 0.30
C SER A 42 -8.43 4.40 1.52
N LEU A 43 -7.63 3.47 2.04
CA LEU A 43 -7.79 3.01 3.41
C LEU A 43 -7.05 4.00 4.31
N GLU A 44 -7.76 4.48 5.34
CA GLU A 44 -7.22 5.38 6.35
C GLU A 44 -5.88 4.86 6.91
N PRO A 45 -5.03 5.75 7.47
CA PRO A 45 -3.76 5.34 8.05
C PRO A 45 -3.95 4.18 9.05
N ASP A 46 -3.38 3.02 8.74
CA ASP A 46 -3.47 1.82 9.58
C ASP A 46 -2.08 1.33 9.98
N VAL A 47 -2.02 0.48 11.00
CA VAL A 47 -0.77 -0.16 11.40
C VAL A 47 -0.29 -1.14 10.32
N PRO A 48 1.03 -1.26 10.11
CA PRO A 48 1.58 -2.14 9.07
C PRO A 48 1.05 -3.58 9.11
N ALA A 49 0.80 -4.13 10.31
CA ALA A 49 0.30 -5.49 10.48
C ALA A 49 -1.10 -5.71 9.85
N HIS A 50 -2.04 -4.79 10.07
CA HIS A 50 -3.39 -4.92 9.49
C HIS A 50 -3.36 -4.76 7.98
N LEU A 51 -2.50 -3.87 7.47
CA LEU A 51 -2.35 -3.71 6.04
C LEU A 51 -1.78 -4.97 5.39
N VAL A 52 -0.81 -5.64 6.02
CA VAL A 52 -0.31 -6.94 5.55
C VAL A 52 -1.42 -7.98 5.50
N GLU A 53 -2.29 -8.03 6.52
CA GLU A 53 -3.44 -8.94 6.54
C GLU A 53 -4.42 -8.65 5.40
N TYR A 54 -4.80 -7.38 5.23
CA TYR A 54 -5.66 -6.93 4.14
C TYR A 54 -5.08 -7.30 2.76
N LEU A 55 -3.82 -6.96 2.53
CA LEU A 55 -3.15 -7.21 1.26
C LEU A 55 -2.99 -8.72 0.98
N SER A 56 -2.71 -9.52 2.01
CA SER A 56 -2.61 -10.98 1.86
C SER A 56 -3.94 -11.66 1.56
N PHE A 57 -5.06 -11.06 2.00
CA PHE A 57 -6.39 -11.59 1.75
C PHE A 57 -6.95 -11.15 0.39
N ASP A 58 -6.91 -9.85 0.08
CA ASP A 58 -7.49 -9.30 -1.16
C ASP A 58 -6.54 -9.43 -2.37
N TYR A 59 -5.23 -9.48 -2.15
CA TYR A 59 -4.20 -9.48 -3.19
C TYR A 59 -3.12 -10.58 -2.98
N PRO A 60 -3.48 -11.85 -2.77
CA PRO A 60 -2.53 -12.92 -2.43
C PRO A 60 -1.45 -13.14 -3.52
N ASP A 61 -1.78 -12.95 -4.79
CA ASP A 61 -0.90 -13.28 -5.93
C ASP A 61 0.02 -12.12 -6.36
N MET A 62 -0.17 -10.93 -5.78
CA MET A 62 0.54 -9.71 -6.19
C MET A 62 2.02 -9.67 -5.76
N PRO A 63 2.40 -10.14 -4.56
CA PRO A 63 3.80 -10.17 -4.13
C PRO A 63 4.67 -11.16 -4.92
N GLU A 64 4.05 -12.16 -5.56
CA GLU A 64 4.77 -13.22 -6.28
C GLU A 64 5.66 -12.69 -7.41
N ALA A 65 5.34 -11.48 -7.90
CA ALA A 65 6.14 -10.77 -8.88
C ALA A 65 7.55 -10.41 -8.42
N THR A 66 7.71 -10.17 -7.12
CA THR A 66 8.98 -9.80 -6.49
C THR A 66 9.62 -10.97 -5.75
N GLY A 67 8.92 -12.11 -5.64
CA GLY A 67 9.38 -13.28 -4.89
C GLY A 67 9.38 -13.07 -3.37
N HIS A 68 8.65 -12.07 -2.89
CA HIS A 68 8.55 -11.67 -1.49
C HIS A 68 7.11 -11.77 -1.01
N ASP A 69 6.90 -11.96 0.28
CA ASP A 69 5.55 -11.95 0.87
C ASP A 69 5.13 -10.50 1.20
N TRP A 70 3.84 -10.22 1.36
CA TRP A 70 3.37 -8.88 1.76
C TRP A 70 4.01 -8.35 3.05
N SER A 71 4.28 -9.25 4.01
CA SER A 71 4.97 -8.88 5.24
C SER A 71 6.38 -8.33 5.00
N GLU A 72 7.12 -8.91 4.04
CA GLU A 72 8.46 -8.46 3.67
C GLU A 72 8.41 -7.15 2.90
N VAL A 73 7.46 -7.01 1.96
CA VAL A 73 7.24 -5.79 1.17
C VAL A 73 6.91 -4.60 2.08
N VAL A 74 5.97 -4.78 3.01
CA VAL A 74 5.57 -3.71 3.95
C VAL A 74 6.70 -3.40 4.94
N ALA A 75 7.40 -4.42 5.46
CA ALA A 75 8.55 -4.20 6.35
C ALA A 75 9.68 -3.42 5.66
N ALA A 76 10.01 -3.77 4.41
CA ALA A 76 10.99 -3.08 3.61
C ALA A 76 10.59 -1.62 3.37
N PHE A 77 9.31 -1.37 3.06
CA PHE A 77 8.82 -0.01 2.90
C PHE A 77 8.91 0.78 4.21
N VAL A 78 8.47 0.21 5.33
CA VAL A 78 8.56 0.85 6.67
C VAL A 78 10.00 1.23 7.01
N ALA A 79 10.95 0.33 6.77
CA ALA A 79 12.38 0.56 7.03
C ALA A 79 13.05 1.52 6.03
N SER A 80 12.45 1.75 4.87
CA SER A 80 12.99 2.64 3.85
C SER A 80 12.86 4.12 4.23
N GLY A 81 13.69 4.97 3.64
CA GLY A 81 13.53 6.43 3.69
C GLY A 81 12.49 6.98 2.70
N ALA A 82 11.84 6.13 1.91
CA ALA A 82 10.82 6.56 0.96
C ALA A 82 9.52 6.94 1.69
N GLU A 83 8.87 8.00 1.22
CA GLU A 83 7.56 8.42 1.71
C GLU A 83 6.41 7.68 1.01
N GLU A 84 6.65 7.20 -0.21
CA GLU A 84 5.67 6.56 -1.08
C GLU A 84 6.30 5.38 -1.83
N MET A 85 5.52 4.33 -2.04
CA MET A 85 5.90 3.16 -2.81
C MET A 85 4.73 2.72 -3.69
N PRO A 86 4.84 2.81 -5.01
CA PRO A 86 3.86 2.19 -5.90
C PRO A 86 3.95 0.67 -5.74
N LEU A 87 2.79 0.01 -5.66
CA LEU A 87 2.71 -1.45 -5.62
C LEU A 87 2.53 -2.05 -7.03
N ALA A 88 2.32 -1.23 -8.07
CA ALA A 88 2.15 -1.71 -9.44
C ALA A 88 3.46 -2.27 -10.05
N ARG A 89 3.39 -3.49 -10.60
CA ARG A 89 4.47 -4.10 -11.39
C ARG A 89 4.40 -3.59 -12.84
N ASP A 90 5.50 -3.04 -13.35
CA ASP A 90 5.82 -2.88 -14.78
C ASP A 90 4.68 -2.44 -15.73
N GLY A 91 3.76 -1.58 -15.27
CA GLY A 91 2.75 -0.95 -16.13
C GLY A 91 1.60 -1.84 -16.61
N ALA A 92 1.36 -3.01 -16.02
CA ALA A 92 0.19 -3.83 -16.33
C ALA A 92 -0.75 -3.98 -15.13
N TRP A 93 -1.65 -3.01 -14.97
CA TRP A 93 -2.86 -3.16 -14.16
C TRP A 93 -4.06 -3.25 -15.08
N VAL A 94 -4.88 -4.28 -14.89
CA VAL A 94 -6.28 -4.27 -15.26
C VAL A 94 -7.03 -4.56 -13.98
N CYS A 95 -7.59 -3.52 -13.37
CA CYS A 95 -8.64 -3.68 -12.37
C CYS A 95 -9.77 -4.44 -13.08
N ARG A 96 -9.84 -5.77 -12.94
CA ARG A 96 -11.04 -6.52 -13.29
C ARG A 96 -11.98 -6.38 -12.09
N CYS A 97 -12.66 -5.25 -12.04
CA CYS A 97 -13.97 -5.19 -11.38
C CYS A 97 -14.95 -6.12 -12.09
#